data_AF-A0A9C9KUB2-F1
#
_entry.id   AF-A0A9C9KUB2-F1
#
_cell.length_a   1.000
_cell.length_b   1.000
_cell.length_c   1.000
_cell.angle_alpha   90.00
_cell.angle_beta   90.00
_cell.angle_gamma   90.00
#
_symmetry.space_group_name_H-M   'P 1'
#
loop_
_entity.id
_entity.type
_entity.pdbx_description
1 polymer ?
#
loop_
_entity_poly.entity_id
_entity_poly.type
_entity_poly.pdbx_seq_one_letter_code
_entity_poly.pdbx_strand_id
1 'polypeptide(L)'
;GSKLAVLSEKAGNINTVVTTINRVADQTNLLSLNAAIEAEKAGEYGVGFAVVATEIRRLADQTAVATWDIEQMVKEMQSAVSAGVMGMEKFSEEVRHGVKDVRQVGSQLAQIIEQVDTLIPRFEEVNEGMSSQAQGGNQIRDAIVQLSESAQQTADSLRQSNGAIMQLNEAASRLQEGASHFQVSSRG
;
A
#
# COMPACT_ATOMS: atom_id res chain seq x y z
N GLY A 1 -19.79 -19.28 5.21
CA GLY A 1 -19.78 -20.53 6.00
C GLY A 1 -21.14 -21.20 6.09
N SER A 2 -22.12 -20.59 6.78
CA SER A 2 -23.31 -21.33 7.23
C SER A 2 -24.18 -21.95 6.13
N LYS A 3 -24.40 -21.27 4.99
CA LYS A 3 -25.24 -21.80 3.91
C LYS A 3 -24.65 -23.05 3.23
N LEU A 4 -23.32 -23.09 3.06
CA LEU A 4 -22.63 -24.27 2.48
C LEU A 4 -22.64 -25.43 3.48
N ALA A 5 -22.44 -25.16 4.78
CA ALA A 5 -22.55 -26.16 5.82
C ALA A 5 -23.95 -26.79 5.87
N VAL A 6 -25.01 -25.98 5.78
CA VAL A 6 -26.40 -26.45 5.69
C VAL A 6 -26.63 -27.29 4.43
N LEU A 7 -26.01 -26.94 3.30
CA LEU A 7 -26.10 -27.73 2.07
C LEU A 7 -25.42 -29.10 2.22
N SER A 8 -24.26 -29.14 2.88
CA SER A 8 -23.54 -30.38 3.21
C SER A 8 -24.38 -31.30 4.11
N GLU A 9 -25.00 -30.75 5.15
CA GLU A 9 -25.91 -31.46 6.04
C GLU A 9 -27.12 -32.03 5.27
N LYS A 10 -27.76 -31.21 4.43
CA LYS A 10 -28.89 -31.65 3.58
C LYS A 10 -28.48 -32.75 2.61
N ALA A 11 -27.31 -32.65 1.99
CA ALA A 11 -26.79 -33.70 1.12
C ALA A 11 -26.54 -35.02 1.89
N GLY A 12 -26.05 -34.93 3.13
CA GLY A 12 -25.95 -36.09 4.03
C GLY A 12 -27.31 -36.75 4.29
N ASN A 13 -28.34 -35.95 4.58
CA ASN A 13 -29.70 -36.47 4.79
C ASN A 13 -30.26 -37.15 3.54
N ILE A 14 -30.02 -36.59 2.34
CA ILE A 14 -30.42 -37.22 1.07
C ILE A 14 -29.72 -38.56 0.91
N ASN A 15 -28.43 -38.66 1.22
CA ASN A 15 -27.68 -39.92 1.14
C ASN A 15 -28.33 -41.01 2.02
N THR A 16 -28.71 -40.69 3.26
CA THR A 16 -29.42 -41.64 4.15
C THR A 16 -30.75 -42.11 3.58
N VAL A 17 -31.52 -41.20 2.96
CA VAL A 17 -32.78 -41.55 2.30
C VAL A 17 -32.54 -42.47 1.11
N VAL A 18 -31.56 -42.15 0.25
CA VAL A 18 -31.18 -42.94 -0.93
C VAL A 18 -30.75 -44.36 -0.53
N THR A 19 -29.92 -44.50 0.51
CA THR A 19 -29.53 -45.81 1.06
C THR A 19 -30.75 -46.62 1.53
N THR A 20 -31.74 -45.94 2.13
CA THR A 20 -32.98 -46.60 2.57
C THR A 20 -33.82 -47.07 1.40
N ILE A 21 -33.97 -46.25 0.35
CA ILE A 21 -34.72 -46.62 -0.86
C ILE A 21 -34.04 -47.78 -1.58
N ASN A 22 -32.71 -47.77 -1.70
CA ASN A 22 -31.96 -48.86 -2.33
C ASN A 22 -32.20 -50.20 -1.59
N ARG A 23 -32.16 -50.19 -0.25
CA ARG A 23 -32.51 -51.37 0.56
C ARG A 23 -33.95 -51.84 0.35
N VAL A 24 -34.91 -50.92 0.17
CA VAL A 24 -36.31 -51.26 -0.14
C VAL A 24 -36.42 -51.87 -1.54
N ALA A 25 -35.68 -51.34 -2.53
CA ALA A 25 -35.63 -51.88 -3.88
C ALA A 25 -35.07 -53.32 -3.89
N ASP A 26 -33.95 -53.56 -3.19
CA ASP A 26 -33.37 -54.90 -3.02
C ASP A 26 -34.35 -55.89 -2.37
N GLN A 27 -35.03 -55.46 -1.30
CA GLN A 27 -36.02 -56.30 -0.63
C GLN A 27 -37.23 -56.59 -1.52
N THR A 28 -37.68 -55.61 -2.29
CA THR A 28 -38.78 -55.75 -3.26
C THR A 28 -38.38 -56.71 -4.39
N ASN A 29 -37.14 -56.63 -4.85
CA ASN A 29 -36.58 -57.53 -5.84
C ASN A 29 -36.60 -58.99 -5.33
N LEU A 30 -36.13 -59.23 -4.11
CA LEU A 30 -36.16 -60.56 -3.47
C LEU A 30 -37.59 -61.08 -3.27
N LEU A 31 -38.52 -60.23 -2.83
CA LEU A 31 -39.94 -60.59 -2.67
C LEU A 31 -40.57 -60.98 -4.01
N SER A 32 -40.27 -60.23 -5.08
CA SER A 32 -40.79 -60.49 -6.42
C SER A 32 -40.26 -61.81 -7.00
N LEU A 33 -39.00 -62.15 -6.72
CA LEU A 33 -38.41 -63.43 -7.10
C LEU A 33 -39.13 -64.60 -6.41
N ASN A 34 -39.37 -64.49 -5.10
CA ASN A 34 -40.10 -65.51 -4.35
C ASN A 34 -41.54 -65.67 -4.86
N ALA A 35 -42.20 -64.56 -5.23
CA ALA A 35 -43.54 -64.58 -5.82
C ALA A 35 -43.55 -65.23 -7.22
N ALA A 36 -42.50 -65.01 -8.03
CA ALA A 36 -42.36 -65.65 -9.34
C ALA A 36 -42.18 -67.17 -9.21
N ILE A 37 -41.37 -67.62 -8.24
CA ILE A 37 -41.16 -69.06 -7.95
C ILE A 37 -42.47 -69.72 -7.51
N GLU A 38 -43.23 -69.09 -6.60
CA GLU A 38 -44.49 -69.69 -6.11
C GLU A 38 -45.59 -69.66 -7.20
N ALA A 39 -45.56 -68.66 -8.10
CA ALA A 39 -46.44 -68.60 -9.26
C ALA A 39 -46.14 -69.72 -10.27
N GLU A 40 -44.87 -70.04 -10.53
CA GLU A 40 -44.47 -71.17 -11.37
C GLU A 40 -44.94 -72.52 -10.78
N LYS A 41 -44.82 -72.65 -9.46
CA LYS A 41 -45.25 -73.84 -8.71
C LYS A 41 -46.77 -74.05 -8.71
N ALA A 42 -47.56 -72.98 -8.88
CA ALA A 42 -49.02 -73.05 -9.01
C ALA A 42 -49.52 -73.48 -10.40
N GLY A 43 -48.61 -73.65 -11.38
CA GLY A 43 -48.94 -74.11 -12.73
C GLY A 43 -49.87 -73.13 -13.48
N GLU A 44 -50.92 -73.65 -14.13
CA GLU A 44 -51.84 -72.83 -14.93
C GLU A 44 -52.57 -71.73 -14.12
N TYR A 45 -52.79 -71.95 -12.82
CA TYR A 45 -53.42 -70.95 -11.94
C TYR A 45 -52.49 -69.79 -11.56
N GLY A 46 -51.18 -69.92 -11.77
CA GLY A 46 -50.16 -68.93 -11.40
C GLY A 46 -49.72 -67.99 -12.51
N VAL A 47 -50.18 -68.19 -13.76
CA VAL A 47 -49.69 -67.44 -14.94
C VAL A 47 -49.84 -65.93 -14.78
N GLY A 48 -50.99 -65.46 -14.26
CA GLY A 48 -51.21 -64.04 -14.00
C GLY A 48 -50.30 -63.47 -12.90
N PHE A 49 -50.02 -64.26 -11.85
CA PHE A 49 -49.12 -63.86 -10.77
C PHE A 49 -47.66 -63.80 -11.21
N ALA A 50 -47.23 -64.69 -12.11
CA ALA A 50 -45.88 -64.69 -12.67
C ALA A 50 -45.58 -63.42 -13.48
N VAL A 51 -46.56 -62.92 -14.24
CA VAL A 51 -46.43 -61.67 -15.00
C VAL A 51 -46.28 -60.48 -14.04
N VAL A 52 -47.13 -60.42 -13.01
CA VAL A 52 -47.06 -59.35 -11.99
C VAL A 52 -45.72 -59.39 -11.23
N ALA A 53 -45.26 -60.57 -10.83
CA ALA A 53 -43.98 -60.74 -10.15
C ALA A 53 -42.79 -60.27 -11.01
N THR A 54 -42.82 -60.56 -12.32
CA THR A 54 -41.80 -60.10 -13.28
C THR A 54 -41.81 -58.57 -13.42
N GLU A 55 -42.98 -57.95 -13.45
CA GLU A 55 -43.09 -56.49 -13.54
C GLU A 55 -42.63 -55.80 -12.25
N ILE A 56 -42.95 -56.35 -11.08
CA ILE A 56 -42.45 -55.85 -9.79
C ILE A 56 -40.91 -55.93 -9.76
N ARG A 57 -40.33 -57.05 -10.21
CA ARG A 57 -38.88 -57.19 -10.33
C ARG A 57 -38.26 -56.11 -11.20
N ARG A 58 -38.83 -55.89 -12.39
CA ARG A 58 -38.38 -54.87 -13.34
C ARG A 58 -38.41 -53.46 -12.72
N LEU A 59 -39.46 -53.12 -11.98
CA LEU A 59 -39.58 -51.83 -11.29
C LEU A 59 -38.59 -51.71 -10.12
N ALA A 60 -38.33 -52.80 -9.39
CA ALA A 60 -37.33 -52.82 -8.32
C ALA A 60 -35.91 -52.58 -8.88
N ASP A 61 -35.54 -53.27 -9.98
CA ASP A 61 -34.25 -53.08 -10.64
C ASP A 61 -34.10 -51.63 -11.19
N GLN A 62 -35.16 -51.07 -11.78
CA GLN A 62 -35.17 -49.66 -12.22
C GLN A 62 -35.01 -48.69 -11.06
N THR A 63 -35.66 -48.98 -9.92
CA THR A 63 -35.53 -48.16 -8.70
C THR A 63 -34.10 -48.19 -8.17
N ALA A 64 -33.46 -49.37 -8.15
CA ALA A 64 -32.08 -49.53 -7.70
C ALA A 64 -31.10 -48.69 -8.56
N VAL A 65 -31.24 -48.75 -9.89
CA VAL A 65 -30.43 -47.93 -10.82
C VAL A 65 -30.64 -46.44 -10.56
N ALA A 66 -31.90 -45.99 -10.47
CA ALA A 66 -32.20 -44.58 -10.21
C ALA A 66 -31.65 -44.11 -8.84
N THR A 67 -31.70 -44.95 -7.80
CA THR A 67 -31.10 -44.60 -6.51
C THR A 67 -29.59 -44.51 -6.58
N TRP A 68 -28.94 -45.35 -7.38
CA TRP A 68 -27.48 -45.28 -7.57
C TRP A 68 -27.08 -43.99 -8.28
N ASP A 69 -27.81 -43.57 -9.31
CA ASP A 69 -27.57 -42.28 -9.99
C ASP A 69 -27.72 -41.10 -9.01
N ILE A 70 -28.74 -41.12 -8.15
CA ILE A 70 -28.92 -40.08 -7.12
C ILE A 70 -27.76 -40.10 -6.11
N GLU A 71 -27.29 -41.28 -5.71
CA GLU A 71 -26.13 -41.40 -4.80
C GLU A 71 -24.88 -40.73 -5.41
N GLN A 72 -24.61 -40.94 -6.70
CA GLN A 72 -23.49 -40.29 -7.38
C GLN A 72 -23.65 -38.77 -7.41
N MET A 73 -24.83 -38.26 -7.79
CA MET A 73 -25.09 -36.81 -7.80
C MET A 73 -24.93 -36.17 -6.41
N VAL A 74 -25.33 -36.88 -5.35
CA VAL A 74 -25.16 -36.40 -3.97
C VAL A 74 -23.68 -36.34 -3.57
N LYS A 75 -22.88 -37.35 -3.95
CA LYS A 75 -21.42 -37.35 -3.70
C LYS A 75 -20.71 -36.22 -4.43
N GLU A 76 -21.07 -35.96 -5.68
CA GLU A 76 -20.55 -34.83 -6.45
C GLU A 76 -20.92 -33.50 -5.79
N MET A 77 -22.18 -33.34 -5.36
CA MET A 77 -22.65 -32.16 -4.65
C MET A 77 -21.90 -31.94 -3.33
N GLN A 78 -21.69 -32.98 -2.53
CA GLN A 78 -20.92 -32.91 -1.29
C GLN A 78 -19.47 -32.48 -1.55
N SER A 79 -18.85 -33.03 -2.60
CA SER A 79 -17.48 -32.69 -2.99
C SER A 79 -17.37 -31.22 -3.42
N ALA A 80 -18.32 -30.74 -4.24
CA ALA A 80 -18.38 -29.34 -4.67
C ALA A 80 -18.61 -28.38 -3.50
N VAL A 81 -19.47 -28.75 -2.54
CA VAL A 81 -19.71 -27.96 -1.32
C VAL A 81 -18.44 -27.89 -0.47
N SER A 82 -17.75 -29.01 -0.26
CA SER A 82 -16.49 -29.06 0.49
C SER A 82 -15.41 -28.18 -0.14
N ALA A 83 -15.23 -28.28 -1.46
CA ALA A 83 -14.32 -27.40 -2.21
C ALA A 83 -14.69 -25.92 -2.06
N GLY A 84 -15.99 -25.60 -2.10
CA GLY A 84 -16.48 -24.24 -1.88
C GLY A 84 -16.20 -23.70 -0.47
N VAL A 85 -16.28 -24.54 0.55
CA VAL A 85 -15.94 -24.16 1.95
C VAL A 85 -14.46 -23.84 2.06
N MET A 86 -13.57 -24.72 1.57
CA MET A 86 -12.12 -24.47 1.57
C MET A 86 -11.75 -23.22 0.78
N GLY A 87 -12.38 -23.00 -0.37
CA GLY A 87 -12.20 -21.78 -1.16
C GLY A 87 -12.60 -20.51 -0.41
N MET A 88 -13.71 -20.56 0.34
CA MET A 88 -14.16 -19.44 1.17
C MET A 88 -13.27 -19.18 2.38
N GLU A 89 -12.72 -20.22 3.01
CA GLU A 89 -11.75 -20.08 4.09
C GLU A 89 -10.46 -19.41 3.60
N LYS A 90 -9.93 -19.88 2.47
CA LYS A 90 -8.76 -19.27 1.83
C LYS A 90 -9.02 -17.81 1.45
N PHE A 91 -10.16 -17.54 0.82
CA PHE A 91 -10.57 -16.18 0.46
C PHE A 91 -10.68 -15.27 1.69
N SER A 92 -11.26 -15.78 2.78
CA SER A 92 -11.35 -15.04 4.04
C SER A 92 -9.98 -14.68 4.61
N GLU A 93 -9.00 -15.59 4.51
CA GLU A 93 -7.64 -15.34 4.98
C GLU A 93 -6.91 -14.34 4.07
N GLU A 94 -7.06 -14.44 2.75
CA GLU A 94 -6.52 -13.46 1.79
C GLU A 94 -7.09 -12.06 2.04
N VAL A 95 -8.41 -11.94 2.28
CA VAL A 95 -9.04 -10.66 2.65
C VAL A 95 -8.49 -10.13 3.97
N ARG A 96 -8.28 -10.99 4.97
CA ARG A 96 -7.70 -10.60 6.27
C ARG A 96 -6.28 -10.04 6.12
N HIS A 97 -5.47 -10.68 5.28
CA HIS A 97 -4.14 -10.20 4.92
C HIS A 97 -4.21 -8.85 4.19
N GLY A 98 -5.06 -8.73 3.16
CA GLY A 98 -5.23 -7.47 2.44
C GLY A 98 -5.64 -6.30 3.33
N VAL A 99 -6.55 -6.53 4.28
CA VAL A 99 -6.93 -5.51 5.28
C VAL A 99 -5.74 -5.09 6.15
N LYS A 100 -4.88 -6.04 6.55
CA LYS A 100 -3.68 -5.74 7.34
C LYS A 100 -2.69 -4.89 6.54
N ASP A 101 -2.47 -5.22 5.28
CA ASP A 101 -1.55 -4.49 4.40
C ASP A 101 -2.05 -3.06 4.15
N VAL A 102 -3.35 -2.88 3.88
CA VAL A 102 -3.97 -1.56 3.74
C VAL A 102 -3.82 -0.72 5.01
N ARG A 103 -3.99 -1.32 6.20
CA ARG A 103 -3.75 -0.61 7.47
C ARG A 103 -2.30 -0.19 7.63
N GLN A 104 -1.35 -1.04 7.24
CA GLN A 104 0.07 -0.71 7.31
C GLN A 104 0.41 0.46 6.36
N VAL A 105 -0.08 0.42 5.13
CA VAL A 105 0.09 1.52 4.15
C VAL A 105 -0.54 2.81 4.69
N GLY A 106 -1.73 2.73 5.29
CA GLY A 106 -2.38 3.88 5.93
C GLY A 106 -1.54 4.50 7.04
N SER A 107 -0.91 3.68 7.88
CA SER A 107 0.01 4.15 8.93
C SER A 107 1.27 4.80 8.37
N GLN A 108 1.83 4.26 7.28
CA GLN A 108 3.00 4.84 6.63
C GLN A 108 2.68 6.20 5.98
N LEU A 109 1.52 6.32 5.35
CA LEU A 109 1.04 7.59 4.80
C LEU A 109 0.81 8.64 5.90
N ALA A 110 0.25 8.24 7.05
CA ALA A 110 0.10 9.14 8.19
C ALA A 110 1.45 9.68 8.69
N GLN A 111 2.48 8.83 8.76
CA GLN A 111 3.84 9.25 9.11
C GLN A 111 4.44 10.22 8.08
N ILE A 112 4.19 9.99 6.78
CA ILE A 112 4.63 10.91 5.73
C ILE A 112 3.96 12.29 5.89
N ILE A 113 2.66 12.32 6.17
CA ILE A 113 1.92 13.57 6.39
C ILE A 113 2.51 14.32 7.59
N GLU A 114 2.74 13.62 8.71
CA GLU A 114 3.35 14.22 9.90
C GLU A 114 4.75 14.81 9.59
N GLN A 115 5.59 14.07 8.86
CA GLN A 115 6.90 14.56 8.45
C GLN A 115 6.79 15.81 7.56
N VAL A 116 5.85 15.84 6.61
CA VAL A 116 5.61 17.00 5.76
C VAL A 116 5.14 18.20 6.57
N ASP A 117 4.25 18.01 7.54
CA ASP A 117 3.79 19.08 8.43
C ASP A 117 4.96 19.68 9.24
N THR A 118 5.95 18.86 9.65
CA THR A 118 7.15 19.38 10.32
C THR A 118 8.07 20.22 9.43
N LEU A 119 7.91 20.17 8.10
CA LEU A 119 8.71 21.00 7.18
C LEU A 119 8.22 22.45 7.12
N ILE A 120 6.93 22.70 7.36
CA ILE A 120 6.34 24.05 7.33
C ILE A 120 7.08 25.03 8.25
N PRO A 121 7.26 24.76 9.56
CA PRO A 121 7.98 25.69 10.45
C PRO A 121 9.46 25.84 10.05
N ARG A 122 10.08 24.81 9.47
CA ARG A 122 11.46 24.91 8.96
C ARG A 122 11.57 25.88 7.79
N PHE A 123 10.56 25.91 6.91
CA PHE A 123 10.52 26.90 5.83
C PHE A 123 10.31 28.32 6.36
N GLU A 124 9.54 28.49 7.43
CA GLU A 124 9.40 29.79 8.10
C GLU A 124 10.74 30.26 8.68
N GLU A 125 11.47 29.40 9.40
CA GLU A 125 12.82 29.71 9.91
C GLU A 125 13.80 30.09 8.78
N VAL A 126 13.77 29.36 7.66
CA VAL A 126 14.60 29.67 6.49
C VAL A 126 14.24 31.05 5.92
N ASN A 127 12.95 31.37 5.81
CA ASN A 127 12.49 32.66 5.30
C ASN A 127 12.90 33.82 6.24
N GLU A 128 12.80 33.65 7.55
CA GLU A 128 13.31 34.61 8.53
C GLU A 128 14.82 34.80 8.41
N GLY A 129 15.58 33.70 8.29
CA GLY A 129 17.02 33.73 8.07
C GLY A 129 17.41 34.48 6.79
N MET A 130 16.66 34.25 5.70
CA MET A 130 16.86 34.98 4.45
C MET A 130 16.57 36.48 4.59
N SER A 131 15.52 36.85 5.31
CA SER A 131 15.22 38.26 5.60
C SER A 131 16.35 38.93 6.39
N SER A 132 16.89 38.24 7.42
CA SER A 132 18.03 38.73 8.18
C SER A 132 19.30 38.86 7.33
N GLN A 133 19.57 37.88 6.44
CA GLN A 133 20.69 37.96 5.50
C GLN A 133 20.56 39.14 4.52
N ALA A 134 19.35 39.39 4.01
CA ALA A 134 19.09 40.53 3.13
C ALA A 134 19.36 41.86 3.85
N GLN A 135 18.94 41.98 5.12
CA GLN A 135 19.23 43.14 5.94
C GLN A 135 20.74 43.31 6.19
N GLY A 136 21.44 42.23 6.53
CA GLY A 136 22.91 42.24 6.67
C GLY A 136 23.62 42.63 5.37
N GLY A 137 23.12 42.17 4.22
CA GLY A 137 23.63 42.57 2.91
C GLY A 137 23.50 44.07 2.64
N ASN A 138 22.38 44.68 3.03
CA ASN A 138 22.20 46.13 2.96
C ASN A 138 23.17 46.89 3.87
N GLN A 139 23.37 46.42 5.11
CA GLN A 139 24.34 47.03 6.03
C GLN A 139 25.77 46.96 5.51
N ILE A 140 26.16 45.82 4.91
CA ILE A 140 27.47 45.66 4.26
C ILE A 140 27.61 46.66 3.10
N ARG A 141 26.56 46.80 2.28
CA ARG A 141 26.56 47.76 1.18
C ARG A 141 26.77 49.20 1.68
N ASP A 142 26.08 49.59 2.74
CA ASP A 142 26.21 50.92 3.33
C ASP A 142 27.62 51.14 3.91
N ALA A 143 28.17 50.14 4.59
CA ALA A 143 29.54 50.18 5.11
C ALA A 143 30.58 50.33 3.98
N ILE A 144 30.38 49.67 2.84
CA ILE A 144 31.25 49.80 1.66
C ILE A 144 31.18 51.24 1.09
N VAL A 145 29.99 51.84 1.04
CA VAL A 145 29.82 53.24 0.59
C VAL A 145 30.57 54.19 1.52
N GLN A 146 30.42 54.06 2.84
CA GLN A 146 31.12 54.88 3.83
C GLN A 146 32.64 54.71 3.76
N LEU A 147 33.11 53.48 3.56
CA LEU A 147 34.54 53.19 3.41
C LEU A 147 35.11 53.86 2.16
N SER A 148 34.37 53.81 1.05
CA SER A 148 34.76 54.48 -0.21
C SER A 148 34.88 56.00 -0.03
N GLU A 149 33.90 56.63 0.64
CA GLU A 149 33.93 58.06 0.95
C GLU A 149 35.11 58.43 1.86
N SER A 150 35.37 57.63 2.89
CA SER A 150 36.50 57.83 3.80
C SER A 150 37.86 57.69 3.08
N ALA A 151 37.97 56.73 2.16
CA ALA A 151 39.15 56.54 1.34
C ALA A 151 39.39 57.75 0.42
N GLN A 152 38.33 58.30 -0.17
CA GLN A 152 38.40 59.50 -1.00
C GLN A 152 38.85 60.72 -0.18
N GLN A 153 38.27 60.94 1.00
CA GLN A 153 38.68 62.04 1.90
C GLN A 153 40.15 61.90 2.34
N THR A 154 40.59 60.67 2.60
CA THR A 154 42.00 60.38 2.93
C THR A 154 42.92 60.74 1.78
N ALA A 155 42.55 60.37 0.54
CA ALA A 155 43.32 60.71 -0.66
C ALA A 155 43.42 62.23 -0.86
N ASP A 156 42.33 62.97 -0.64
CA ASP A 156 42.31 64.43 -0.77
C ASP A 156 43.16 65.10 0.32
N SER A 157 43.08 64.61 1.56
CA SER A 157 43.93 65.08 2.67
C SER A 157 45.42 64.86 2.38
N LEU A 158 45.79 63.70 1.83
CA LEU A 158 47.17 63.40 1.41
C LEU A 158 47.65 64.36 0.31
N ARG A 159 46.80 64.72 -0.66
CA ARG A 159 47.15 65.72 -1.67
C ARG A 159 47.41 67.08 -1.03
N GLN A 160 46.57 67.50 -0.08
CA GLN A 160 46.76 68.76 0.65
C GLN A 160 48.06 68.75 1.46
N SER A 161 48.34 67.66 2.18
CA SER A 161 49.60 67.49 2.93
C SER A 161 50.82 67.55 2.01
N ASN A 162 50.79 66.89 0.85
CA ASN A 162 51.86 66.99 -0.15
C ASN A 162 52.05 68.42 -0.65
N GLY A 163 50.96 69.16 -0.89
CA GLY A 163 51.01 70.59 -1.23
C GLY A 163 51.70 71.43 -0.15
N ALA A 164 51.36 71.22 1.12
CA ALA A 164 51.97 71.91 2.25
C ALA A 164 53.47 71.56 2.37
N ILE A 165 53.86 70.30 2.16
CA ILE A 165 55.26 69.88 2.15
C ILE A 165 56.06 70.60 1.05
N MET A 166 55.49 70.74 -0.16
CA MET A 166 56.14 71.50 -1.24
C MET A 166 56.36 72.97 -0.86
N GLN A 167 55.35 73.62 -0.27
CA GLN A 167 55.48 75.01 0.19
C GLN A 167 56.52 75.16 1.31
N LEU A 168 56.59 74.21 2.25
CA LEU A 168 57.60 74.18 3.30
C LEU A 168 59.02 74.01 2.72
N ASN A 169 59.19 73.14 1.73
CA ASN A 169 60.47 72.96 1.04
C ASN A 169 60.89 74.24 0.31
N GLU A 170 59.96 74.93 -0.37
CA GLU A 170 60.24 76.21 -1.04
C GLU A 170 60.62 77.31 -0.04
N ALA A 171 59.91 77.39 1.09
CA ALA A 171 60.22 78.33 2.16
C ALA A 171 61.61 78.05 2.79
N ALA A 172 61.92 76.77 3.06
CA ALA A 172 63.21 76.36 3.57
C ALA A 172 64.35 76.70 2.59
N SER A 173 64.16 76.45 1.28
CA SER A 173 65.14 76.82 0.25
C SER A 173 65.38 78.33 0.19
N ARG A 174 64.32 79.15 0.26
CA ARG A 174 64.44 80.61 0.30
C ARG A 174 65.17 81.10 1.55
N LEU A 175 64.88 80.52 2.71
CA LEU A 175 65.60 80.84 3.95
C LEU A 175 67.08 80.49 3.84
N GLN A 176 67.42 79.36 3.23
CA GLN A 176 68.80 78.93 3.01
C GLN A 176 69.55 79.86 2.05
N GLU A 177 68.91 80.30 0.97
CA GLU A 177 69.46 81.29 0.03
C GLU A 177 69.67 82.67 0.70
N GLY A 178 68.71 83.12 1.51
CA GLY A 178 68.86 84.34 2.30
C GLY A 178 70.04 84.26 3.28
N ALA A 179 70.16 83.15 4.01
CA ALA A 179 71.24 82.92 4.96
C ALA A 179 72.63 82.88 4.30
N SER A 180 72.74 82.26 3.11
CA SER A 180 74.00 82.23 2.36
C SER A 180 74.43 83.63 1.90
N HIS A 181 73.47 84.48 1.50
CA HIS A 181 73.75 85.86 1.13
C HIS A 181 74.33 86.68 2.29
N PHE A 182 73.82 86.50 3.52
CA PHE A 182 74.39 87.13 4.72
C PHE A 182 75.79 86.61 5.08
N GLN A 183 76.09 85.32 4.84
CA GLN A 183 77.43 84.76 5.04
C GLN A 183 78.46 85.31 4.04
N VAL A 184 78.07 85.65 2.81
CA VAL A 184 78.94 86.29 1.83
C VAL A 184 79.24 87.74 2.21
N SER A 185 78.25 88.48 2.71
CA SER A 185 78.43 89.86 3.20
C SER A 185 79.25 89.97 4.49
N SER A 186 79.41 88.88 5.25
CA SER A 186 80.26 88.83 6.45
C SER A 186 81.73 88.45 6.16
N ARG A 187 82.07 88.18 4.89
CA ARG A 187 83.42 87.77 4.45
C ARG A 187 84.13 88.77 3.53
N GLY A 188 83.57 89.97 3.34
CA GLY A 188 84.25 91.13 2.75
C GLY A 188 84.64 92.13 3.83
#